data_AF-A0A9D9PP23-F1
#
_entry.id   AF-A0A9D9PP23-F1
#
_cell.length_a   1.000
_cell.length_b   1.000
_cell.length_c   1.000
_cell.angle_alpha   90.00
_cell.angle_beta   90.00
_cell.angle_gamma   90.00
#
_symmetry.space_group_name_H-M   'P 1'
#
loop_
_entity.id
_entity.type
_entity.pdbx_description
1 polymer ?
#
loop_
_entity_poly.entity_id
_entity_poly.type
_entity_poly.pdbx_seq_one_letter_code
_entity_poly.pdbx_strand_id
1 'polypeptide(L)'
;MDVYKIVITGGPCGGKSTAMSRIQKEFDKKGYKVLFVPETASELISGGVAPWTCGTNSDFQKLQFSLQLYKEEIFRKAGSTMGAEKLLIVCDRGALDNKAYMSKEEYAGVLEYLGMSEVQLRDNYDAVFHLVTAAKGAEGFYTTENNPARTETAVQAAEIDDKLISAWTGHPHLRVIDNSTDFEGKMQRLIAEIASFLGEPEPLEIERKFLIEYPDTEMLEAMPNCTSVDIIQTYLRSEDDEEVRVRQRGKEGSFVYYLTQKRTINSMKRVEIERRLTQEEYLSLLMDADTTRRQIRKTRYCLTMNNLYYEIDVYPFWKDKAIAEIELNDEKTEVIFPDFIKVIKEVTDDPEYKNASLAKLEY
;
A
#
# COMPACT_ATOMS: atom_id res chain seq x y z
N MET A 1 -9.59 20.62 -0.97
CA MET A 1 -8.21 20.39 -1.39
C MET A 1 -7.95 18.92 -1.17
N ASP A 2 -7.76 18.19 -2.26
CA ASP A 2 -7.47 16.77 -2.20
C ASP A 2 -5.97 16.61 -1.96
N VAL A 3 -5.61 15.92 -0.88
CA VAL A 3 -4.21 15.73 -0.48
C VAL A 3 -3.92 14.25 -0.54
N TYR A 4 -2.95 13.89 -1.36
CA TYR A 4 -2.47 12.52 -1.49
C TYR A 4 -1.00 12.48 -1.07
N LYS A 5 -0.66 11.58 -0.16
CA LYS A 5 0.72 11.30 0.24
C LYS A 5 1.10 9.89 -0.19
N ILE A 6 1.96 9.80 -1.19
CA ILE A 6 2.47 8.54 -1.72
C ILE A 6 3.93 8.35 -1.37
N VAL A 7 4.39 7.11 -1.37
CA VAL A 7 5.82 6.78 -1.25
C VAL A 7 6.30 6.06 -2.51
N ILE A 8 7.47 6.48 -2.99
CA ILE A 8 8.25 5.73 -3.98
C ILE A 8 9.36 4.99 -3.24
N THR A 9 9.19 3.68 -3.11
CA THR A 9 10.15 2.77 -2.45
C THR A 9 10.83 1.88 -3.48
N GLY A 10 11.76 1.04 -3.04
CA GLY A 10 12.52 0.11 -3.88
C GLY A 10 13.99 0.07 -3.54
N GLY A 11 14.66 -1.01 -3.95
CA GLY A 11 16.08 -1.20 -3.74
C GLY A 11 16.97 -0.15 -4.46
N PRO A 12 18.29 -0.19 -4.19
CA PRO A 12 19.29 0.52 -4.99
C PRO A 12 19.07 0.32 -6.50
N CYS A 13 19.34 1.35 -7.29
CA CYS A 13 19.23 1.28 -8.76
C CYS A 13 17.83 0.90 -9.31
N GLY A 14 16.74 1.14 -8.56
CA GLY A 14 15.36 0.90 -9.02
C GLY A 14 14.77 1.95 -9.98
N GLY A 15 15.39 3.14 -10.07
CA GLY A 15 14.92 4.25 -10.93
C GLY A 15 14.23 5.42 -10.21
N LYS A 16 14.28 5.49 -8.87
CA LYS A 16 13.57 6.48 -8.05
C LYS A 16 13.78 7.94 -8.47
N SER A 17 15.02 8.38 -8.70
CA SER A 17 15.29 9.78 -9.08
C SER A 17 14.66 10.16 -10.43
N THR A 18 14.67 9.23 -11.40
CA THR A 18 13.98 9.43 -12.68
C THR A 18 12.46 9.41 -12.49
N ALA A 19 11.95 8.52 -11.65
CA ALA A 19 10.53 8.46 -11.30
C ALA A 19 10.04 9.80 -10.73
N MET A 20 10.75 10.40 -9.78
CA MET A 20 10.40 11.72 -9.22
C MET A 20 10.30 12.79 -10.32
N SER A 21 11.26 12.82 -11.23
CA SER A 21 11.25 13.77 -12.35
C SER A 21 10.06 13.57 -13.30
N ARG A 22 9.70 12.31 -13.58
CA ARG A 22 8.53 11.95 -14.40
C ARG A 22 7.22 12.30 -13.69
N ILE A 23 7.11 12.03 -12.39
CA ILE A 23 5.95 12.35 -11.57
C ILE A 23 5.69 13.87 -11.58
N GLN A 24 6.72 14.69 -11.32
CA GLN A 24 6.58 16.15 -11.39
C GLN A 24 6.01 16.59 -12.74
N LYS A 25 6.65 16.14 -13.84
CA LYS A 25 6.28 16.54 -15.21
C LYS A 25 4.86 16.15 -15.58
N GLU A 26 4.40 14.96 -15.21
CA GLU A 26 3.09 14.46 -15.63
C GLU A 26 1.96 14.99 -14.73
N PHE A 27 2.16 15.08 -13.42
CA PHE A 27 1.10 15.50 -12.51
C PHE A 27 0.96 17.03 -12.41
N ASP A 28 2.01 17.81 -12.66
CA ASP A 28 1.89 19.26 -12.83
C ASP A 28 0.94 19.61 -13.99
N LYS A 29 1.05 18.89 -15.13
CA LYS A 29 0.15 19.08 -16.28
C LYS A 29 -1.29 18.72 -15.97
N LYS A 30 -1.51 17.82 -15.01
CA LYS A 30 -2.84 17.40 -14.52
C LYS A 30 -3.37 18.32 -13.40
N GLY A 31 -2.68 19.42 -13.11
CA GLY A 31 -3.11 20.41 -12.14
C GLY A 31 -2.79 20.07 -10.67
N TYR A 32 -1.97 19.05 -10.43
CA TYR A 32 -1.47 18.77 -9.08
C TYR A 32 -0.35 19.73 -8.73
N LYS A 33 -0.37 20.22 -7.50
CA LYS A 33 0.85 20.73 -6.88
C LYS A 33 1.65 19.55 -6.34
N VAL A 34 2.78 19.25 -6.98
CA VAL A 34 3.65 18.15 -6.53
C VAL A 34 4.71 18.67 -5.56
N LEU A 35 4.88 17.98 -4.43
CA LEU A 35 5.92 18.23 -3.42
C LEU A 35 6.73 16.96 -3.15
N PHE A 36 8.04 17.08 -3.05
CA PHE A 36 8.93 15.94 -2.78
C PHE A 36 9.53 16.00 -1.38
N VAL A 37 9.29 14.96 -0.58
CA VAL A 37 9.98 14.77 0.70
C VAL A 37 11.26 13.97 0.41
N PRO A 38 12.47 14.55 0.58
CA PRO A 38 13.71 13.87 0.26
C PRO A 38 14.02 12.76 1.26
N GLU A 39 14.79 11.75 0.83
CA GLU A 39 15.20 10.61 1.65
C GLU A 39 15.95 11.06 2.91
N THR A 40 15.33 10.83 4.07
CA THR A 40 15.88 11.26 5.37
C THR A 40 17.18 10.53 5.73
N ALA A 41 17.34 9.27 5.30
CA ALA A 41 18.57 8.50 5.51
C ALA A 41 19.78 9.20 4.88
N SER A 42 19.67 9.50 3.58
CA SER A 42 20.72 10.13 2.79
C SER A 42 21.07 11.52 3.30
N GLU A 43 20.07 12.30 3.74
CA GLU A 43 20.27 13.62 4.36
C GLU A 43 21.09 13.53 5.66
N LEU A 44 20.69 12.65 6.58
CA LEU A 44 21.41 12.46 7.85
C LEU A 44 22.83 11.95 7.65
N ILE A 45 22.99 10.91 6.82
CA ILE A 45 24.29 10.28 6.56
C ILE A 45 25.26 11.27 5.92
N SER A 46 24.78 12.06 4.95
CA SER A 46 25.60 13.11 4.31
C SER A 46 25.97 14.23 5.29
N GLY A 47 25.15 14.47 6.31
CA GLY A 47 25.43 15.39 7.40
C GLY A 47 26.33 14.83 8.52
N GLY A 48 26.78 13.57 8.41
CA GLY A 48 27.63 12.91 9.41
C GLY A 48 26.88 12.19 10.54
N VAL A 49 25.54 12.18 10.50
CA VAL A 49 24.69 11.39 11.40
C VAL A 49 24.38 10.06 10.70
N ALA A 50 25.12 9.01 11.01
CA ALA A 50 25.06 7.73 10.33
C ALA A 50 25.05 6.57 11.34
N PRO A 51 24.61 5.36 10.94
CA PRO A 51 24.60 4.19 11.82
C PRO A 51 25.95 3.90 12.48
N TRP A 52 27.06 4.19 11.79
CA TRP A 52 28.43 3.98 12.27
C TRP A 52 29.04 5.16 13.05
N THR A 53 28.37 6.32 13.09
CA THR A 53 28.81 7.48 13.90
C THR A 53 27.93 7.69 15.13
N CYS A 54 26.67 7.27 15.09
CA CYS A 54 25.79 7.20 16.26
C CYS A 54 26.24 6.11 17.24
N GLY A 55 25.80 6.22 18.50
CA GLY A 55 26.15 5.25 19.54
C GLY A 55 25.70 3.83 19.21
N THR A 56 24.48 3.70 18.70
CA THR A 56 23.92 2.45 18.19
C THR A 56 23.11 2.68 16.92
N ASN A 57 22.86 1.61 16.16
CA ASN A 57 21.91 1.65 15.04
C ASN A 57 20.51 2.06 15.52
N SER A 58 20.05 1.53 16.67
CA SER A 58 18.76 1.93 17.26
C SER A 58 18.66 3.45 17.52
N ASP A 59 19.73 4.10 17.99
CA ASP A 59 19.73 5.55 18.20
C ASP A 59 19.59 6.32 16.89
N PHE A 60 20.33 5.90 15.85
CA PHE A 60 20.20 6.46 14.51
C PHE A 60 18.78 6.31 13.97
N GLN A 61 18.22 5.11 14.09
CA GLN A 61 16.88 4.79 13.57
C GLN A 61 15.79 5.62 14.27
N LYS A 62 15.83 5.77 15.60
CA LYS A 62 14.89 6.63 16.33
C LYS A 62 14.89 8.07 15.80
N LEU A 63 16.08 8.65 15.62
CA LEU A 63 16.24 10.01 15.08
C LEU A 63 15.77 10.11 13.63
N GLN A 64 16.10 9.12 12.81
CA GLN A 64 15.69 9.05 11.41
C GLN A 64 14.16 9.00 11.27
N PHE A 65 13.47 8.18 12.05
CA PHE A 65 12.00 8.12 12.04
C PHE A 65 11.37 9.44 12.48
N SER A 66 11.86 10.03 13.58
CA SER A 66 11.35 11.32 14.04
C SER A 66 11.49 12.41 12.99
N LEU A 67 12.65 12.48 12.32
CA LEU A 67 12.88 13.47 11.27
C LEU A 67 12.02 13.19 10.03
N GLN A 68 11.87 11.93 9.61
CA GLN A 68 11.02 11.55 8.50
C GLN A 68 9.57 12.00 8.73
N LEU A 69 8.98 11.64 9.87
CA LEU A 69 7.60 12.00 10.21
C LEU A 69 7.41 13.51 10.32
N TYR A 70 8.38 14.21 10.91
CA TYR A 70 8.34 15.66 11.02
C TYR A 70 8.42 16.37 9.67
N LYS A 71 9.32 15.91 8.77
CA LYS A 71 9.43 16.42 7.40
C LYS A 71 8.13 16.22 6.64
N GLU A 72 7.57 15.03 6.66
CA GLU A 72 6.29 14.76 5.99
C GLU A 72 5.17 15.70 6.46
N GLU A 73 5.09 15.95 7.76
CA GLU A 73 4.10 16.86 8.32
C GLU A 73 4.35 18.32 7.93
N ILE A 74 5.61 18.76 7.87
CA ILE A 74 5.97 20.10 7.35
C ILE A 74 5.52 20.25 5.91
N PHE A 75 5.82 19.27 5.05
CA PHE A 75 5.47 19.34 3.63
C PHE A 75 3.95 19.34 3.42
N ARG A 76 3.22 18.57 4.24
CA ARG A 76 1.75 18.60 4.26
C ARG A 76 1.20 19.97 4.66
N LYS A 77 1.70 20.54 5.76
CA LYS A 77 1.31 21.89 6.21
C LYS A 77 1.65 22.94 5.16
N ALA A 78 2.87 22.92 4.61
CA ALA A 78 3.29 23.84 3.57
C ALA A 78 2.37 23.74 2.34
N GLY A 79 2.11 22.53 1.85
CA GLY A 79 1.19 22.33 0.73
C GLY A 79 -0.21 22.89 0.97
N SER A 80 -0.74 22.77 2.19
CA SER A 80 -2.06 23.35 2.53
C SER A 80 -2.13 24.88 2.43
N THR A 81 -0.99 25.57 2.43
CA THR A 81 -0.91 27.02 2.27
C THR A 81 -0.76 27.48 0.83
N MET A 82 -0.55 26.57 -0.12
CA MET A 82 -0.23 26.89 -1.52
C MET A 82 -1.45 27.19 -2.40
N GLY A 83 -2.67 27.13 -1.85
CA GLY A 83 -3.91 27.43 -2.60
C GLY A 83 -4.18 26.48 -3.77
N ALA A 84 -3.56 25.29 -3.77
CA ALA A 84 -3.78 24.27 -4.79
C ALA A 84 -5.07 23.49 -4.51
N GLU A 85 -5.81 23.12 -5.55
CA GLU A 85 -6.98 22.24 -5.41
C GLU A 85 -6.58 20.79 -5.16
N LYS A 86 -5.49 20.35 -5.80
CA LYS A 86 -4.91 19.00 -5.69
C LYS A 86 -3.45 19.09 -5.25
N LEU A 87 -3.10 18.37 -4.20
CA LEU A 87 -1.75 18.30 -3.64
C LEU A 87 -1.27 16.84 -3.67
N LEU A 88 -0.13 16.61 -4.32
CA LEU A 88 0.54 15.30 -4.34
C LEU A 88 1.88 15.41 -3.60
N ILE A 89 1.97 14.80 -2.43
CA ILE A 89 3.20 14.70 -1.65
C ILE A 89 3.83 13.34 -1.97
N VAL A 90 5.08 13.35 -2.44
CA VAL A 90 5.79 12.15 -2.87
C VAL A 90 7.03 11.99 -2.01
N CYS A 91 7.08 10.92 -1.22
CA CYS A 91 8.22 10.61 -0.37
C CYS A 91 9.24 9.75 -1.14
N ASP A 92 10.51 10.19 -1.19
CA ASP A 92 11.63 9.33 -1.58
C ASP A 92 11.98 8.43 -0.39
N ARG A 93 11.42 7.21 -0.41
CA ARG A 93 11.29 6.33 0.76
C ARG A 93 10.39 6.86 1.88
N GLY A 94 9.71 5.94 2.54
CA GLY A 94 8.80 6.23 3.66
C GLY A 94 9.31 5.62 4.96
N ALA A 95 8.53 5.77 6.03
CA ALA A 95 8.91 5.33 7.37
C ALA A 95 9.20 3.82 7.43
N LEU A 96 8.44 2.99 6.69
CA LEU A 96 8.65 1.55 6.70
C LEU A 96 9.85 1.08 5.87
N ASP A 97 10.42 1.89 4.97
CA ASP A 97 11.68 1.54 4.31
C ASP A 97 12.80 1.28 5.33
N ASN A 98 12.79 2.03 6.43
CA ASN A 98 13.81 1.91 7.47
C ASN A 98 13.77 0.53 8.16
N LYS A 99 12.60 -0.15 8.18
CA LYS A 99 12.43 -1.51 8.74
C LYS A 99 13.36 -2.53 8.09
N ALA A 100 13.71 -2.34 6.81
CA ALA A 100 14.64 -3.22 6.10
C ALA A 100 16.08 -3.21 6.66
N TYR A 101 16.42 -2.22 7.50
CA TYR A 101 17.76 -1.98 8.05
C TYR A 101 17.84 -2.21 9.56
N MET A 102 16.85 -2.91 10.15
CA MET A 102 16.75 -3.13 11.59
C MET A 102 16.46 -4.60 11.93
N SER A 103 16.87 -5.02 13.12
CA SER A 103 16.34 -6.24 13.74
C SER A 103 14.89 -6.03 14.21
N LYS A 104 14.20 -7.13 14.56
CA LYS A 104 12.82 -7.05 15.10
C LYS A 104 12.79 -6.29 16.43
N GLU A 105 13.82 -6.48 17.26
CA GLU A 105 13.96 -5.84 18.58
C GLU A 105 14.23 -4.34 18.44
N GLU A 106 15.11 -3.96 17.50
CA GLU A 106 15.37 -2.54 17.20
C GLU A 106 14.10 -1.85 16.71
N TYR A 107 13.37 -2.49 15.79
CA TYR A 107 12.13 -1.94 15.26
C TYR A 107 11.05 -1.79 16.33
N ALA A 108 10.87 -2.79 17.20
CA ALA A 108 9.95 -2.70 18.34
C ALA A 108 10.31 -1.52 19.27
N GLY A 109 11.61 -1.32 19.56
CA GLY A 109 12.08 -0.19 20.35
C GLY A 109 11.86 1.17 19.68
N VAL A 110 11.86 1.25 18.35
CA VAL A 110 11.50 2.47 17.61
C VAL A 110 9.99 2.74 17.71
N LEU A 111 9.14 1.72 17.55
CA LEU A 111 7.69 1.86 17.70
C LEU A 111 7.31 2.37 19.10
N GLU A 112 7.93 1.79 20.14
CA GLU A 112 7.74 2.22 21.53
C GLU A 112 8.19 3.68 21.72
N TYR A 113 9.36 4.04 21.19
CA TYR A 113 9.88 5.41 21.26
C TYR A 113 8.95 6.44 20.60
N LEU A 114 8.34 6.09 19.46
CA LEU A 114 7.40 6.96 18.75
C LEU A 114 6.01 6.97 19.37
N GLY A 115 5.66 5.98 20.20
CA GLY A 115 4.29 5.77 20.68
C GLY A 115 3.31 5.45 19.54
N MET A 116 3.79 4.77 18.48
CA MET A 116 3.01 4.45 17.28
C MET A 116 3.07 2.96 16.98
N SER A 117 1.99 2.45 16.40
CA SER A 117 1.96 1.09 15.83
C SER A 117 2.48 1.07 14.39
N GLU A 118 2.93 -0.10 13.94
CA GLU A 118 3.27 -0.31 12.52
C GLU A 118 2.08 -0.01 11.60
N VAL A 119 0.86 -0.37 11.98
CA VAL A 119 -0.37 -0.06 11.20
C VAL A 119 -0.52 1.45 11.01
N GLN A 120 -0.33 2.23 12.08
CA GLN A 120 -0.41 3.69 11.99
C GLN A 120 0.69 4.27 11.09
N LEU A 121 1.92 3.78 11.17
CA LEU A 121 3.03 4.21 10.31
C LEU A 121 2.79 3.85 8.84
N ARG A 122 2.36 2.60 8.57
CA ARG A 122 2.10 2.08 7.23
C ARG A 122 1.00 2.87 6.55
N ASP A 123 -0.14 2.99 7.21
CA ASP A 123 -1.34 3.56 6.63
C ASP A 123 -1.34 5.09 6.75
N ASN A 124 -0.25 5.70 7.22
CA ASN A 124 0.00 7.14 7.13
C ASN A 124 0.25 7.60 5.68
N TYR A 125 0.49 6.66 4.77
CA TYR A 125 0.61 6.88 3.33
C TYR A 125 -0.70 6.42 2.68
N ASP A 126 -1.09 7.09 1.60
CA ASP A 126 -2.30 6.75 0.85
C ASP A 126 -2.00 5.69 -0.22
N ALA A 127 -0.77 5.64 -0.76
CA ALA A 127 -0.30 4.59 -1.67
C ALA A 127 1.21 4.36 -1.60
N VAL A 128 1.63 3.15 -1.94
CA VAL A 128 3.03 2.71 -1.94
C VAL A 128 3.36 2.14 -3.32
N PHE A 129 4.36 2.72 -3.98
CA PHE A 129 4.84 2.23 -5.28
C PHE A 129 6.28 1.72 -5.13
N HIS A 130 6.46 0.41 -5.25
CA HIS A 130 7.76 -0.25 -5.14
C HIS A 130 8.40 -0.41 -6.52
N LEU A 131 9.53 0.26 -6.74
CA LEU A 131 10.34 0.08 -7.95
C LEU A 131 11.36 -1.03 -7.72
N VAL A 132 11.12 -2.20 -8.31
CA VAL A 132 12.03 -3.37 -8.18
C VAL A 132 13.43 -2.99 -8.66
N THR A 133 14.46 -3.28 -7.87
CA THR A 133 15.86 -3.02 -8.23
C THR A 133 16.25 -3.63 -9.58
N ALA A 134 17.13 -2.96 -10.34
CA ALA A 134 17.73 -3.53 -11.54
C ALA A 134 18.48 -4.85 -11.26
N ALA A 135 18.92 -5.09 -10.03
CA ALA A 135 19.53 -6.35 -9.63
C ALA A 135 18.57 -7.57 -9.74
N LYS A 136 17.27 -7.35 -9.97
CA LYS A 136 16.29 -8.42 -10.21
C LYS A 136 15.71 -8.30 -11.61
N GLY A 137 16.11 -9.19 -12.52
CA GLY A 137 15.59 -9.23 -13.89
C GLY A 137 16.17 -8.19 -14.86
N ALA A 138 17.12 -7.35 -14.43
CA ALA A 138 17.81 -6.37 -15.28
C ALA A 138 19.28 -6.15 -14.87
N GLU A 139 19.96 -7.20 -14.40
CA GLU A 139 21.28 -7.11 -13.73
C GLU A 139 22.35 -6.38 -14.55
N GLY A 140 22.29 -6.47 -15.88
CA GLY A 140 23.19 -5.76 -16.80
C GLY A 140 23.14 -4.24 -16.71
N PHE A 141 22.12 -3.67 -16.06
CA PHE A 141 21.96 -2.23 -15.83
C PHE A 141 22.21 -1.82 -14.36
N TYR A 142 22.55 -2.76 -13.47
CA TYR A 142 22.86 -2.44 -12.08
C TYR A 142 24.21 -1.74 -11.95
N THR A 143 24.23 -0.55 -11.36
CA THR A 143 25.45 0.22 -11.11
C THR A 143 25.42 0.88 -9.73
N THR A 144 26.60 0.97 -9.11
CA THR A 144 26.83 1.67 -7.84
C THR A 144 27.35 3.09 -8.05
N GLU A 145 27.71 3.48 -9.28
CA GLU A 145 28.38 4.76 -9.57
C GLU A 145 27.49 6.00 -9.30
N ASN A 146 26.16 5.81 -9.31
CA ASN A 146 25.20 6.91 -9.21
C ASN A 146 24.93 7.40 -7.79
N ASN A 147 25.49 6.77 -6.74
CA ASN A 147 25.32 7.23 -5.36
C ASN A 147 26.54 6.84 -4.48
N PRO A 148 27.36 7.81 -4.03
CA PRO A 148 28.54 7.55 -3.21
C PRO A 148 28.27 6.86 -1.87
N ALA A 149 27.03 6.93 -1.37
CA ALA A 149 26.62 6.27 -0.13
C ALA A 149 26.24 4.78 -0.35
N ARG A 150 26.20 4.29 -1.60
CA ARG A 150 25.82 2.91 -1.93
C ARG A 150 27.05 2.04 -2.16
N THR A 151 27.15 0.96 -1.40
CA THR A 151 28.28 0.01 -1.44
C THR A 151 27.82 -1.43 -1.69
N GLU A 152 26.52 -1.63 -1.87
CA GLU A 152 25.90 -2.94 -1.95
C GLU A 152 26.13 -3.63 -3.30
N THR A 153 26.50 -4.90 -3.24
CA THR A 153 26.53 -5.81 -4.40
C THR A 153 25.11 -6.03 -4.97
N ALA A 154 25.00 -6.51 -6.21
CA ALA A 154 23.70 -6.81 -6.82
C ALA A 154 22.86 -7.79 -5.96
N VAL A 155 23.51 -8.80 -5.38
CA VAL A 155 22.85 -9.78 -4.48
C VAL A 155 22.30 -9.08 -3.23
N GLN A 156 23.12 -8.25 -2.57
CA GLN A 156 22.68 -7.49 -1.40
C GLN A 156 21.55 -6.51 -1.74
N ALA A 157 21.60 -5.88 -2.92
CA ALA A 157 20.54 -5.00 -3.38
C ALA A 157 19.22 -5.73 -3.64
N ALA A 158 19.27 -6.96 -4.16
CA ALA A 158 18.10 -7.82 -4.32
C ALA A 158 17.50 -8.24 -2.97
N GLU A 159 18.34 -8.64 -2.00
CA GLU A 159 17.89 -8.98 -0.64
C GLU A 159 17.26 -7.77 0.08
N ILE A 160 17.83 -6.58 -0.09
CA ILE A 160 17.26 -5.34 0.46
C ILE A 160 15.92 -5.03 -0.23
N ASP A 161 15.81 -5.22 -1.55
CA ASP A 161 14.55 -5.03 -2.29
C ASP A 161 13.44 -5.92 -1.73
N ASP A 162 13.76 -7.19 -1.42
CA ASP A 162 12.82 -8.15 -0.81
C ASP A 162 12.41 -7.76 0.63
N LYS A 163 13.33 -7.19 1.41
CA LYS A 163 13.00 -6.66 2.74
C LYS A 163 12.13 -5.42 2.67
N LEU A 164 12.38 -4.53 1.70
CA LEU A 164 11.59 -3.31 1.50
C LEU A 164 10.15 -3.64 1.10
N ILE A 165 9.96 -4.53 0.13
CA ILE A 165 8.62 -4.93 -0.30
C ILE A 165 7.86 -5.67 0.82
N SER A 166 8.56 -6.52 1.60
CA SER A 166 8.02 -7.18 2.80
C SER A 166 7.57 -6.15 3.85
N ALA A 167 8.37 -5.11 4.10
CA ALA A 167 8.03 -4.08 5.09
C ALA A 167 6.73 -3.35 4.77
N TRP A 168 6.41 -3.17 3.49
CA TRP A 168 5.18 -2.51 3.04
C TRP A 168 4.00 -3.47 2.80
N THR A 169 4.23 -4.78 2.82
CA THR A 169 3.17 -5.79 2.60
C THR A 169 2.08 -5.66 3.67
N GLY A 170 0.81 -5.59 3.22
CA GLY A 170 -0.37 -5.31 4.06
C GLY A 170 -0.90 -3.87 3.96
N HIS A 171 -0.22 -2.99 3.22
CA HIS A 171 -0.76 -1.69 2.81
C HIS A 171 -1.86 -1.90 1.74
N PRO A 172 -3.00 -1.16 1.77
CA PRO A 172 -4.14 -1.45 0.90
C PRO A 172 -3.86 -1.09 -0.56
N HIS A 173 -3.02 -0.08 -0.81
CA HIS A 173 -2.66 0.39 -2.15
C HIS A 173 -1.16 0.22 -2.38
N LEU A 174 -0.66 -1.01 -2.28
CA LEU A 174 0.71 -1.38 -2.66
C LEU A 174 0.74 -1.78 -4.14
N ARG A 175 1.65 -1.20 -4.91
CA ARG A 175 1.90 -1.52 -6.33
C ARG A 175 3.36 -1.84 -6.56
N VAL A 176 3.61 -2.90 -7.31
CA VAL A 176 4.97 -3.41 -7.61
C VAL A 176 5.28 -3.16 -9.08
N ILE A 177 6.30 -2.35 -9.34
CA ILE A 177 6.73 -2.01 -10.70
C ILE A 177 8.04 -2.74 -10.99
N ASP A 178 7.91 -3.87 -11.68
CA ASP A 178 9.02 -4.78 -11.98
C ASP A 178 9.83 -4.38 -13.22
N ASN A 179 10.79 -5.22 -13.61
CA ASN A 179 11.64 -5.01 -14.80
C ASN A 179 11.20 -5.86 -16.01
N SER A 180 9.91 -6.22 -16.11
CA SER A 180 9.38 -7.00 -17.25
C SER A 180 9.44 -6.27 -18.61
N THR A 181 9.57 -4.95 -18.57
CA THR A 181 9.69 -4.06 -19.72
C THR A 181 11.04 -3.34 -19.72
N ASP A 182 11.35 -2.62 -20.80
CA ASP A 182 12.46 -1.67 -20.78
C ASP A 182 12.24 -0.55 -19.74
N PHE A 183 13.28 0.26 -19.50
CA PHE A 183 13.26 1.27 -18.46
C PHE A 183 12.18 2.35 -18.69
N GLU A 184 11.95 2.77 -19.93
CA GLU A 184 10.88 3.73 -20.23
C GLU A 184 9.49 3.10 -20.03
N GLY A 185 9.28 1.85 -20.46
CA GLY A 185 8.05 1.10 -20.19
C GLY A 185 7.79 0.93 -18.69
N LYS A 186 8.84 0.71 -17.90
CA LYS A 186 8.76 0.66 -16.43
C LYS A 186 8.28 2.00 -15.84
N MET A 187 8.84 3.11 -16.32
CA MET A 187 8.42 4.44 -15.88
C MET A 187 6.99 4.78 -16.33
N GLN A 188 6.58 4.36 -17.52
CA GLN A 188 5.21 4.53 -18.00
C GLN A 188 4.22 3.76 -17.13
N ARG A 189 4.53 2.51 -16.75
CA ARG A 189 3.70 1.72 -15.81
C ARG A 189 3.60 2.38 -14.44
N LEU A 190 4.70 2.91 -13.89
CA LEU A 190 4.65 3.68 -12.64
C LEU A 190 3.68 4.87 -12.74
N ILE A 191 3.79 5.68 -13.80
CA ILE A 191 2.92 6.86 -13.95
C ILE A 191 1.47 6.43 -14.13
N ALA A 192 1.20 5.37 -14.89
CA ALA A 192 -0.14 4.82 -15.05
C ALA A 192 -0.75 4.36 -13.71
N GLU A 193 0.04 3.70 -12.87
CA GLU A 193 -0.37 3.22 -11.55
C GLU A 193 -0.67 4.36 -10.57
N ILE A 194 0.20 5.38 -10.54
CA ILE A 194 -0.07 6.59 -9.73
C ILE A 194 -1.31 7.31 -10.25
N ALA A 195 -1.47 7.40 -11.57
CA ALA A 195 -2.59 8.10 -12.16
C ALA A 195 -3.92 7.35 -11.93
N SER A 196 -3.90 6.02 -12.02
CA SER A 196 -5.01 5.14 -11.66
C SER A 196 -5.43 5.35 -10.21
N PHE A 197 -4.47 5.26 -9.27
CA PHE A 197 -4.71 5.52 -7.85
C PHE A 197 -5.30 6.92 -7.56
N LEU A 198 -4.82 7.94 -8.27
CA LEU A 198 -5.27 9.33 -8.10
C LEU A 198 -6.60 9.64 -8.80
N GLY A 199 -7.18 8.70 -9.56
CA GLY A 199 -8.45 8.92 -10.26
C GLY A 199 -8.33 9.54 -11.65
N GLU A 200 -7.17 9.47 -12.32
CA GLU A 200 -6.82 10.31 -13.47
C GLU A 200 -6.32 9.56 -14.73
N PRO A 201 -7.07 9.50 -15.84
CA PRO A 201 -8.50 9.80 -15.96
C PRO A 201 -9.35 8.80 -15.17
N GLU A 202 -10.62 9.14 -14.90
CA GLU A 202 -11.60 8.33 -14.14
C GLU A 202 -11.32 6.82 -14.32
N PRO A 203 -10.67 6.17 -13.33
CA PRO A 203 -10.01 4.90 -13.54
C PRO A 203 -11.06 3.79 -13.62
N LEU A 204 -10.81 2.83 -14.51
CA LEU A 204 -11.45 1.53 -14.41
C LEU A 204 -10.56 0.71 -13.47
N GLU A 205 -11.01 0.48 -12.24
CA GLU A 205 -10.37 -0.51 -11.37
C GLU A 205 -10.55 -1.89 -12.01
N ILE A 206 -9.45 -2.48 -12.50
CA ILE A 206 -9.43 -3.84 -13.04
C ILE A 206 -9.03 -4.77 -11.88
N GLU A 207 -10.01 -5.18 -11.10
CA GLU A 207 -9.86 -6.23 -10.09
C GLU A 207 -10.35 -7.56 -10.65
N ARG A 208 -9.55 -8.62 -10.51
CA ARG A 208 -10.00 -9.99 -10.78
C ARG A 208 -10.16 -10.74 -9.47
N LYS A 209 -11.24 -11.51 -9.37
CA LYS A 209 -11.64 -12.22 -8.15
C LYS A 209 -11.75 -13.71 -8.41
N PHE A 210 -11.18 -14.50 -7.53
CA PHE A 210 -11.12 -15.95 -7.67
C PHE A 210 -11.62 -16.62 -6.40
N LEU A 211 -12.48 -17.61 -6.57
CA LEU A 211 -12.81 -18.55 -5.51
C LEU A 211 -11.69 -19.60 -5.46
N ILE A 212 -11.09 -19.76 -4.29
CA ILE A 212 -9.98 -20.70 -4.06
C ILE A 212 -10.37 -21.74 -2.99
N GLU A 213 -9.71 -22.89 -2.98
CA GLU A 213 -9.75 -23.80 -1.82
C GLU A 213 -9.24 -23.05 -0.58
N TYR A 214 -9.75 -23.42 0.60
CA TYR A 214 -9.29 -22.82 1.85
C TYR A 214 -7.76 -22.93 1.97
N PRO A 215 -7.02 -21.81 2.10
CA PRO A 215 -5.57 -21.84 2.12
C PRO A 215 -5.04 -22.35 3.46
N ASP A 216 -3.82 -22.87 3.46
CA ASP A 216 -3.08 -23.12 4.70
C ASP A 216 -2.67 -21.78 5.32
N THR A 217 -3.44 -21.33 6.31
CA THR A 217 -3.24 -20.05 6.97
C THR A 217 -1.97 -20.02 7.82
N GLU A 218 -1.56 -21.14 8.43
CA GLU A 218 -0.32 -21.22 9.21
C GLU A 218 0.90 -21.04 8.29
N MET A 219 0.86 -21.67 7.12
CA MET A 219 1.89 -21.49 6.10
C MET A 219 1.94 -20.03 5.60
N LEU A 220 0.79 -19.40 5.33
CA LEU A 220 0.73 -17.99 4.93
C LEU A 220 1.31 -17.07 6.01
N GLU A 221 1.05 -17.33 7.29
CA GLU A 221 1.58 -16.52 8.41
C GLU A 221 3.09 -16.68 8.61
N ALA A 222 3.65 -17.82 8.21
CA ALA A 222 5.08 -18.07 8.28
C ALA A 222 5.87 -17.41 7.15
N MET A 223 5.21 -16.97 6.07
CA MET A 223 5.89 -16.38 4.91
C MET A 223 6.34 -14.93 5.18
N PRO A 224 7.59 -14.56 4.86
CA PRO A 224 8.10 -13.20 5.08
C PRO A 224 7.45 -12.14 4.18
N ASN A 225 6.89 -12.56 3.06
CA ASN A 225 6.21 -11.73 2.07
C ASN A 225 4.68 -11.79 2.19
N CYS A 226 4.17 -12.25 3.33
CA CYS A 226 2.75 -12.30 3.62
C CYS A 226 2.44 -11.62 4.96
N THR A 227 1.43 -10.77 4.96
CA THR A 227 0.95 -10.08 6.17
C THR A 227 -0.54 -10.26 6.30
N SER A 228 -1.00 -10.76 7.45
CA SER A 228 -2.43 -10.78 7.79
C SER A 228 -2.92 -9.43 8.31
N VAL A 229 -4.15 -9.08 7.96
CA VAL A 229 -4.87 -7.90 8.43
C VAL A 229 -6.30 -8.32 8.78
N ASP A 230 -6.74 -7.98 9.99
CA ASP A 230 -8.12 -8.19 10.41
C ASP A 230 -8.98 -7.04 9.89
N ILE A 231 -10.09 -7.39 9.23
CA ILE A 231 -11.02 -6.42 8.64
C ILE A 231 -12.42 -6.68 9.16
N ILE A 232 -13.02 -5.62 9.69
CA ILE A 232 -14.43 -5.55 10.06
C ILE A 232 -15.07 -4.46 9.23
N GLN A 233 -16.16 -4.79 8.53
CA GLN A 233 -16.91 -3.83 7.74
C GLN A 233 -18.39 -3.88 8.10
N THR A 234 -18.97 -2.69 8.27
CA THR A 234 -20.38 -2.49 8.64
C THR A 234 -21.02 -1.58 7.60
N TYR A 235 -22.10 -2.04 6.98
CA TYR A 235 -22.91 -1.23 6.09
C TYR A 235 -23.78 -0.27 6.90
N LEU A 236 -23.90 0.97 6.44
CA LEU A 236 -24.74 1.99 7.05
C LEU A 236 -26.03 2.14 6.25
N ARG A 237 -27.06 2.72 6.88
CA ARG A 237 -28.28 3.13 6.19
C ARG A 237 -27.96 4.21 5.15
N SER A 238 -28.44 4.04 3.93
CA SER A 238 -28.21 4.95 2.79
C SER A 238 -29.42 4.95 1.84
N GLU A 239 -29.43 5.87 0.88
CA GLU A 239 -30.44 5.90 -0.20
C GLU A 239 -30.25 4.72 -1.18
N ASP A 240 -31.27 4.39 -1.98
CA ASP A 240 -31.28 3.17 -2.82
C ASP A 240 -30.16 3.11 -3.88
N ASP A 241 -29.61 4.26 -4.29
CA ASP A 241 -28.54 4.41 -5.28
C ASP A 241 -27.14 4.59 -4.66
N GLU A 242 -27.05 4.57 -3.33
CA GLU A 242 -25.82 4.74 -2.57
C GLU A 242 -25.53 3.52 -1.69
N GLU A 243 -24.29 3.07 -1.69
CA GLU A 243 -23.79 2.11 -0.70
C GLU A 243 -22.79 2.82 0.21
N VAL A 244 -23.13 2.93 1.49
CA VAL A 244 -22.25 3.50 2.51
C VAL A 244 -21.78 2.41 3.46
N ARG A 245 -20.48 2.34 3.71
CA ARG A 245 -19.90 1.42 4.69
C ARG A 245 -18.79 2.08 5.50
N VAL A 246 -18.65 1.64 6.74
CA VAL A 246 -17.46 1.89 7.55
C VAL A 246 -16.63 0.64 7.66
N ARG A 247 -15.31 0.79 7.60
CA ARG A 247 -14.33 -0.29 7.64
C ARG A 247 -13.31 -0.01 8.73
N GLN A 248 -13.14 -0.95 9.64
CA GLN A 248 -12.03 -1.05 10.56
C GLN A 248 -11.04 -2.08 10.01
N ARG A 249 -9.77 -1.70 9.87
CA ARG A 249 -8.69 -2.63 9.48
C ARG A 249 -7.47 -2.45 10.37
N GLY A 250 -6.82 -3.54 10.73
CA GLY A 250 -5.70 -3.51 11.66
C GLY A 250 -5.23 -4.87 12.09
N LYS A 251 -4.37 -4.90 13.10
CA LYS A 251 -3.83 -6.12 13.72
C LYS A 251 -3.40 -5.81 15.15
N GLU A 252 -3.49 -6.81 16.04
CA GLU A 252 -2.96 -6.74 17.42
C GLU A 252 -3.42 -5.49 18.20
N GLY A 253 -4.70 -5.15 18.11
CA GLY A 253 -5.28 -4.01 18.84
C GLY A 253 -5.04 -2.64 18.22
N SER A 254 -4.24 -2.56 17.14
CA SER A 254 -3.97 -1.32 16.41
C SER A 254 -4.80 -1.26 15.14
N PHE A 255 -5.72 -0.29 15.06
CA PHE A 255 -6.68 -0.17 13.96
C PHE A 255 -6.70 1.22 13.35
N VAL A 256 -7.02 1.24 12.06
CA VAL A 256 -7.40 2.43 11.30
C VAL A 256 -8.81 2.25 10.75
N TYR A 257 -9.46 3.37 10.47
CA TYR A 257 -10.88 3.43 10.15
C TYR A 257 -11.12 4.21 8.86
N TYR A 258 -12.05 3.74 8.04
CA TYR A 258 -12.39 4.33 6.76
C TYR A 258 -13.91 4.41 6.60
N LEU A 259 -14.39 5.45 5.92
CA LEU A 259 -15.74 5.56 5.38
C LEU A 259 -15.64 5.44 3.86
N THR A 260 -16.37 4.49 3.29
CA THR A 260 -16.52 4.35 1.84
C THR A 260 -17.95 4.70 1.44
N GLN A 261 -18.12 5.51 0.41
CA GLN A 261 -19.40 5.82 -0.23
C GLN A 261 -19.30 5.46 -1.71
N LYS A 262 -20.14 4.54 -2.17
CA LYS A 262 -20.29 4.21 -3.59
C LYS A 262 -21.61 4.76 -4.10
N ARG A 263 -21.57 5.69 -5.07
CA ARG A 263 -22.77 6.27 -5.70
C ARG A 263 -22.89 5.83 -7.13
N THR A 264 -24.07 5.36 -7.52
CA THR A 264 -24.37 5.05 -8.92
C THR A 264 -24.84 6.33 -9.61
N ILE A 265 -24.01 6.91 -10.49
CA ILE A 265 -24.36 8.15 -11.20
C ILE A 265 -25.26 7.83 -12.40
N ASN A 266 -24.96 6.75 -13.13
CA ASN A 266 -25.79 6.23 -14.21
C ASN A 266 -25.52 4.73 -14.43
N SER A 267 -26.16 4.11 -15.44
CA SER A 267 -26.05 2.68 -15.73
C SER A 267 -24.62 2.17 -15.96
N MET A 268 -23.66 3.06 -16.29
CA MET A 268 -22.27 2.71 -16.58
C MET A 268 -21.26 3.31 -15.61
N LYS A 269 -21.63 4.31 -14.79
CA LYS A 269 -20.70 5.03 -13.91
C LYS A 269 -21.07 4.89 -12.45
N ARG A 270 -20.11 4.40 -11.68
CA ARG A 270 -20.13 4.38 -10.22
C ARG A 270 -18.94 5.17 -9.72
N VAL A 271 -19.15 5.99 -8.70
CA VAL A 271 -18.08 6.74 -8.04
C VAL A 271 -17.93 6.18 -6.64
N GLU A 272 -16.71 5.77 -6.29
CA GLU A 272 -16.33 5.35 -4.94
C GLU A 272 -15.47 6.44 -4.31
N ILE A 273 -15.88 6.89 -3.13
CA ILE A 273 -15.15 7.86 -2.33
C ILE A 273 -14.80 7.17 -1.02
N GLU A 274 -13.51 7.03 -0.74
CA GLU A 274 -13.02 6.55 0.56
C GLU A 274 -12.32 7.69 1.31
N ARG A 275 -12.62 7.84 2.60
CA ARG A 275 -11.90 8.76 3.50
C ARG A 275 -11.50 8.10 4.80
N ARG A 276 -10.36 8.50 5.34
CA ARG A 276 -9.92 8.09 6.68
C ARG A 276 -10.79 8.74 7.76
N LEU A 277 -11.04 7.99 8.82
CA LEU A 277 -11.79 8.42 10.00
C LEU A 277 -10.92 8.38 11.26
N THR A 278 -11.24 9.25 12.20
CA THR A 278 -10.86 9.07 13.61
C THR A 278 -11.66 7.92 14.24
N GLN A 279 -11.17 7.40 15.37
CA GLN A 279 -11.91 6.39 16.12
C GLN A 279 -13.28 6.90 16.60
N GLU A 280 -13.35 8.17 17.02
CA GLU A 280 -14.60 8.80 17.47
C GLU A 280 -15.62 8.90 16.33
N GLU A 281 -15.20 9.35 15.14
CA GLU A 281 -16.08 9.37 13.96
C GLU A 281 -16.58 7.96 13.59
N TYR A 282 -15.69 6.96 13.61
CA TYR A 282 -16.06 5.58 13.33
C TYR A 282 -17.12 5.05 14.30
N LEU A 283 -16.92 5.25 15.61
CA LEU A 283 -17.87 4.83 16.63
C LEU A 283 -19.22 5.55 16.50
N SER A 284 -19.20 6.84 16.14
CA SER A 284 -20.42 7.61 15.87
C SER A 284 -21.20 7.04 14.68
N LEU A 285 -20.51 6.78 13.57
CA LEU A 285 -21.13 6.24 12.35
C LEU A 285 -21.68 4.82 12.53
N LEU A 286 -21.12 4.01 13.42
CA LEU A 286 -21.67 2.69 13.75
C LEU A 286 -23.09 2.75 14.33
N MET A 287 -23.52 3.89 14.89
CA MET A 287 -24.90 4.07 15.36
C MET A 287 -25.93 4.05 14.22
N ASP A 288 -25.48 4.27 12.98
CA ASP A 288 -26.31 4.25 11.77
C ASP A 288 -26.19 2.95 10.96
N ALA A 289 -25.68 1.87 11.58
CA ALA A 289 -25.57 0.56 10.97
C ALA A 289 -26.93 0.08 10.40
N ASP A 290 -26.91 -0.40 9.16
CA ASP A 290 -28.05 -1.06 8.52
C ASP A 290 -28.21 -2.46 9.11
N THR A 291 -29.22 -2.63 9.96
CA THR A 291 -29.51 -3.88 10.66
C THR A 291 -30.03 -4.99 9.74
N THR A 292 -30.36 -4.69 8.48
CA THR A 292 -30.72 -5.70 7.47
C THR A 292 -29.50 -6.41 6.88
N ARG A 293 -28.29 -5.89 7.11
CA ARG A 293 -27.02 -6.45 6.66
C ARG A 293 -26.18 -6.86 7.85
N ARG A 294 -25.59 -8.05 7.82
CA ARG A 294 -24.67 -8.48 8.87
C ARG A 294 -23.31 -7.81 8.68
N GLN A 295 -22.64 -7.56 9.79
CA GLN A 295 -21.25 -7.14 9.78
C GLN A 295 -20.39 -8.27 9.19
N ILE A 296 -19.56 -7.93 8.21
CA ILE A 296 -18.59 -8.88 7.66
C ILE A 296 -17.31 -8.77 8.48
N ARG A 297 -16.81 -9.93 8.90
CA ARG A 297 -15.50 -10.10 9.52
C ARG A 297 -14.69 -11.01 8.62
N LYS A 298 -13.45 -10.65 8.36
CA LYS A 298 -12.51 -11.45 7.57
C LYS A 298 -11.08 -11.19 8.01
N THR A 299 -10.23 -12.18 7.83
CA THR A 299 -8.78 -12.01 7.89
C THR A 299 -8.28 -12.00 6.45
N ARG A 300 -7.64 -10.89 6.06
CA ARG A 300 -7.05 -10.72 4.74
C ARG A 300 -5.55 -11.02 4.82
N TYR A 301 -5.10 -12.03 4.10
CA TYR A 301 -3.69 -12.33 3.91
C TYR A 301 -3.20 -11.61 2.65
N CYS A 302 -2.42 -10.56 2.85
CA CYS A 302 -1.78 -9.80 1.78
C CYS A 302 -0.45 -10.46 1.44
N LEU A 303 -0.35 -11.07 0.25
CA LEU A 303 0.83 -11.80 -0.21
C LEU A 303 1.45 -11.07 -1.40
N THR A 304 2.75 -10.80 -1.34
CA THR A 304 3.48 -10.26 -2.49
C THR A 304 4.35 -11.34 -3.11
N MET A 305 4.03 -11.82 -4.32
CA MET A 305 4.81 -12.85 -5.00
C MET A 305 4.79 -12.69 -6.52
N ASN A 306 5.88 -13.00 -7.20
CA ASN A 306 6.01 -12.84 -8.66
C ASN A 306 5.63 -11.42 -9.14
N ASN A 307 5.96 -10.40 -8.34
CA ASN A 307 5.60 -8.99 -8.56
C ASN A 307 4.09 -8.70 -8.62
N LEU A 308 3.26 -9.63 -8.18
CA LEU A 308 1.83 -9.44 -7.98
C LEU A 308 1.51 -9.31 -6.49
N TYR A 309 0.48 -8.52 -6.20
CA TYR A 309 -0.05 -8.32 -4.86
C TYR A 309 -1.41 -9.02 -4.77
N TYR A 310 -1.47 -10.09 -3.98
CA TYR A 310 -2.66 -10.89 -3.77
C TYR A 310 -3.30 -10.53 -2.44
N GLU A 311 -4.61 -10.36 -2.44
CA GLU A 311 -5.41 -10.18 -1.24
C GLU A 311 -6.30 -11.41 -1.03
N ILE A 312 -5.92 -12.27 -0.08
CA ILE A 312 -6.63 -13.53 0.18
C ILE A 312 -7.53 -13.35 1.41
N ASP A 313 -8.83 -13.28 1.18
CA ASP A 313 -9.86 -13.10 2.19
C ASP A 313 -10.39 -14.44 2.72
N VAL A 314 -10.10 -14.68 3.99
CA VAL A 314 -10.65 -15.80 4.76
C VAL A 314 -11.80 -15.31 5.62
N TYR A 315 -12.97 -15.91 5.42
CA TYR A 315 -14.19 -15.58 6.15
C TYR A 315 -14.45 -16.62 7.24
N PRO A 316 -14.83 -16.23 8.48
CA PRO A 316 -15.06 -17.17 9.58
C PRO A 316 -16.17 -18.21 9.32
N PHE A 317 -17.08 -17.94 8.39
CA PHE A 317 -18.20 -18.82 8.06
C PHE A 317 -17.87 -19.84 6.96
N TRP A 318 -16.78 -19.67 6.20
CA TRP A 318 -16.29 -20.67 5.25
C TRP A 318 -15.16 -21.48 5.88
N LYS A 319 -15.17 -22.79 5.62
CA LYS A 319 -14.17 -23.73 6.12
C LYS A 319 -13.44 -24.48 4.99
N ASP A 320 -13.91 -24.30 3.78
CA ASP A 320 -13.54 -25.06 2.58
C ASP A 320 -13.09 -24.15 1.43
N LYS A 321 -13.35 -22.84 1.52
CA LYS A 321 -13.02 -21.86 0.49
C LYS A 321 -12.65 -20.49 1.04
N ALA A 322 -11.97 -19.73 0.21
CA ALA A 322 -11.61 -18.34 0.43
C ALA A 322 -11.71 -17.55 -0.89
N ILE A 323 -11.56 -16.23 -0.82
CA ILE A 323 -11.54 -15.36 -2.00
C ILE A 323 -10.14 -14.81 -2.18
N ALA A 324 -9.59 -14.87 -3.40
CA ALA A 324 -8.38 -14.16 -3.76
C ALA A 324 -8.74 -13.02 -4.71
N GLU A 325 -8.33 -11.80 -4.37
CA GLU A 325 -8.47 -10.58 -5.16
C GLU A 325 -7.08 -10.13 -5.63
N ILE A 326 -7.01 -9.64 -6.87
CA ILE A 326 -5.78 -9.11 -7.47
C ILE A 326 -6.15 -7.88 -8.30
N GLU A 327 -5.49 -6.76 -8.01
CA GLU A 327 -5.61 -5.53 -8.77
C GLU A 327 -4.60 -5.53 -9.94
N LEU A 328 -5.09 -5.21 -11.13
CA LEU A 328 -4.34 -5.27 -12.39
C LEU A 328 -4.46 -3.95 -13.15
N ASN A 329 -3.51 -3.71 -14.06
CA ASN A 329 -3.55 -2.55 -14.97
C ASN A 329 -4.22 -2.87 -16.32
N ASP A 330 -4.27 -4.15 -16.68
CA ASP A 330 -4.81 -4.62 -17.95
C ASP A 330 -5.57 -5.92 -17.68
N GLU A 331 -6.80 -6.01 -18.17
CA GLU A 331 -7.67 -7.20 -18.08
C GLU A 331 -7.00 -8.44 -18.69
N LYS A 332 -6.08 -8.24 -19.64
CA LYS A 332 -5.33 -9.31 -20.33
C LYS A 332 -4.10 -9.77 -19.56
N THR A 333 -3.78 -9.15 -18.42
CA THR A 333 -2.63 -9.56 -17.61
C THR A 333 -2.83 -11.02 -17.17
N GLU A 334 -1.88 -11.87 -17.53
CA GLU A 334 -1.89 -13.27 -17.11
C GLU A 334 -1.63 -13.34 -15.60
N VAL A 335 -2.55 -13.98 -14.87
CA VAL A 335 -2.44 -14.17 -13.42
C VAL A 335 -1.91 -15.57 -13.19
N ILE A 336 -0.66 -15.64 -12.72
CA ILE A 336 -0.05 -16.91 -12.33
C ILE A 336 -0.20 -17.06 -10.83
N PHE A 337 -1.00 -18.03 -10.39
CA PHE A 337 -1.13 -18.34 -8.97
C PHE A 337 0.06 -19.19 -8.48
N PRO A 338 0.50 -18.99 -7.23
CA PRO A 338 1.42 -19.91 -6.56
C PRO A 338 0.84 -21.33 -6.49
N ASP A 339 1.71 -22.36 -6.57
CA ASP A 339 1.28 -23.77 -6.54
C ASP A 339 0.44 -24.16 -5.31
N PHE A 340 0.64 -23.45 -4.19
CA PHE A 340 -0.11 -23.68 -2.96
C PHE A 340 -1.49 -23.01 -2.93
N ILE A 341 -1.79 -22.11 -3.88
CA ILE A 341 -3.12 -21.50 -4.04
C ILE A 341 -3.86 -22.27 -5.14
N LYS A 342 -4.85 -23.04 -4.73
CA LYS A 342 -5.68 -23.82 -5.66
C LYS A 342 -6.94 -23.05 -6.05
N VAL A 343 -6.98 -22.59 -7.28
CA VAL A 343 -8.12 -21.88 -7.84
C VAL A 343 -9.24 -22.86 -8.19
N ILE A 344 -10.45 -22.60 -7.68
CA ILE A 344 -11.67 -23.34 -8.02
C ILE A 344 -12.29 -22.74 -9.29
N LYS A 345 -12.54 -21.43 -9.30
CA LYS A 345 -13.05 -20.68 -10.45
C LYS A 345 -12.83 -19.18 -10.31
N GLU A 346 -12.85 -18.46 -11.42
CA GLU A 346 -12.96 -16.99 -11.43
C GLU A 346 -14.42 -16.58 -11.11
N VAL A 347 -14.59 -15.59 -10.24
CA VAL A 347 -15.88 -15.08 -9.72
C VAL A 347 -15.98 -13.55 -9.83
N THR A 348 -15.17 -12.93 -10.68
CA THR A 348 -15.11 -11.46 -10.90
C THR A 348 -16.50 -10.85 -11.15
N ASP A 349 -17.28 -11.44 -12.06
CA ASP A 349 -18.63 -10.96 -12.41
C ASP A 349 -19.75 -11.64 -11.62
N ASP A 350 -19.43 -12.58 -10.74
CA ASP A 350 -20.41 -13.39 -10.01
C ASP A 350 -20.99 -12.59 -8.82
N PRO A 351 -22.27 -12.16 -8.87
CA PRO A 351 -22.85 -11.32 -7.83
C PRO A 351 -22.95 -12.02 -6.47
N GLU A 352 -22.91 -13.35 -6.41
CA GLU A 352 -22.98 -14.11 -5.15
C GLU A 352 -21.73 -13.90 -4.28
N TYR A 353 -20.58 -13.60 -4.89
CA TYR A 353 -19.29 -13.41 -4.21
C TYR A 353 -18.95 -11.94 -3.96
N LYS A 354 -19.89 -11.02 -4.19
CA LYS A 354 -19.74 -9.60 -3.79
C LYS A 354 -19.90 -9.47 -2.28
N ASN A 355 -19.10 -8.61 -1.64
CA ASN A 355 -19.20 -8.36 -0.19
C ASN A 355 -20.64 -8.01 0.24
N ALA A 356 -21.36 -7.18 -0.50
CA ALA A 356 -22.75 -6.85 -0.17
C ALA A 356 -23.69 -8.06 -0.17
N SER A 357 -23.41 -9.08 -1.00
CA SER A 357 -24.15 -10.35 -1.03
C SER A 357 -23.74 -11.25 0.13
N LEU A 358 -22.43 -11.33 0.41
CA LEU A 358 -21.91 -12.09 1.57
C LEU A 358 -22.46 -11.56 2.90
N ALA A 359 -22.70 -10.24 3.01
CA ALA A 359 -23.33 -9.63 4.19
C ALA A 359 -24.78 -10.08 4.44
N LYS A 360 -25.45 -10.67 3.44
CA LYS A 360 -26.83 -11.16 3.53
C LYS A 360 -26.91 -12.66 3.81
N LEU A 361 -25.79 -13.38 3.77
CA LEU A 361 -25.79 -14.81 4.03
C LEU A 361 -26.22 -15.09 5.48
N GLU A 362 -27.20 -15.97 5.64
CA GLU A 362 -27.50 -16.58 6.92
C GLU A 362 -26.51 -17.72 7.15
N TYR A 363 -25.58 -17.49 8.07
CA TYR A 363 -24.67 -18.51 8.61
C TYR A 363 -24.76 -18.55 10.13
#